data_AF-K2ML89-F1
#
_entry.id   AF-K2ML89-F1
#
_cell.length_a   1.000
_cell.length_b   1.000
_cell.length_c   1.000
_cell.angle_alpha   90.00
_cell.angle_beta   90.00
_cell.angle_gamma   90.00
#
_symmetry.space_group_name_H-M   'P 1'
#
loop_
_entity.id
_entity.type
_entity.pdbx_description
1 polymer ?
#
loop_
_entity_poly.entity_id
_entity_poly.type
_entity_poly.pdbx_seq_one_letter_code
_entity_poly.pdbx_strand_id
1 'polypeptide(L)'
;VPDGLGPLPHPDAKDTEVRCVHGGSISSVDVPDPGVRGLCFVNVTFTASIVLDLWSFDAPQQTLNITLLQCVLMGLSIRGSGERAHVDVKSSMLDSGELEFEGDFGASSQILVVGSTLVTKSDHAILFVEFTLSANMTLLLLDNYIEGNRYAVYFSRGVVVDGGGIIVKGNTLRATADDHSVESSVCVNALDLRNGGYFDVETNTMNSVNGV
;
A
#
# COMPACT_ATOMS: atom_id res chain seq x y z
N VAL A 1 21.19 18.38 4.16
CA VAL A 1 20.68 18.56 2.78
C VAL A 1 20.95 17.25 2.07
N PRO A 2 19.95 16.47 1.62
CA PRO A 2 20.24 15.30 0.80
C PRO A 2 20.31 15.74 -0.66
N ASP A 3 21.53 15.69 -1.22
CA ASP A 3 21.84 15.83 -2.65
C ASP A 3 21.44 14.54 -3.40
N GLY A 4 20.14 14.30 -3.55
CA GLY A 4 19.59 13.06 -4.11
C GLY A 4 18.92 13.19 -5.49
N LEU A 5 19.02 14.36 -6.13
CA LEU A 5 18.51 14.49 -7.49
C LEU A 5 19.58 13.94 -8.44
N GLY A 6 19.26 12.86 -9.15
CA GLY A 6 20.02 12.41 -10.31
C GLY A 6 20.24 13.55 -11.33
N PRO A 7 21.09 13.35 -12.34
CA PRO A 7 21.44 14.42 -13.28
C PRO A 7 20.18 15.11 -13.82
N LEU A 8 20.14 16.44 -13.70
CA LEU A 8 19.03 17.26 -14.18
C LEU A 8 18.79 16.96 -15.67
N PRO A 9 17.54 16.71 -16.09
CA PRO A 9 17.23 16.55 -17.50
C PRO A 9 17.59 17.81 -18.26
N HIS A 10 17.88 17.63 -19.54
CA HIS A 10 18.07 18.75 -20.47
C HIS A 10 16.83 19.67 -20.41
N PRO A 11 16.98 21.02 -20.49
CA PRO A 11 15.87 21.97 -20.31
C PRO A 11 14.68 21.76 -21.26
N ASP A 12 14.89 21.06 -22.38
CA ASP A 12 13.89 20.73 -23.39
C ASP A 12 13.33 19.29 -23.31
N ALA A 13 13.75 18.50 -22.32
CA ALA A 13 13.20 17.17 -22.09
C ALA A 13 11.85 17.31 -21.37
N LYS A 14 10.75 16.97 -22.06
CA LYS A 14 9.47 16.68 -21.41
C LYS A 14 9.66 15.43 -20.56
N ASP A 15 10.02 15.62 -19.30
CA ASP A 15 10.32 14.52 -18.40
C ASP A 15 9.01 13.83 -18.02
N THR A 16 8.67 12.81 -18.81
CA THR A 16 7.43 12.03 -18.73
C THR A 16 7.70 10.65 -18.13
N GLU A 17 8.92 10.40 -17.66
CA GLU A 17 9.32 9.17 -17.00
C GLU A 17 9.12 9.24 -15.48
N VAL A 18 9.00 8.06 -14.88
CA VAL A 18 8.92 7.90 -13.42
C VAL A 18 10.31 8.20 -12.85
N ARG A 19 10.47 9.35 -12.19
CA ARG A 19 11.71 9.70 -11.51
C ARG A 19 11.86 8.85 -10.23
N CYS A 20 12.91 8.03 -10.16
CA CYS A 20 13.24 7.26 -8.97
C CYS A 20 14.16 8.06 -8.04
N VAL A 21 13.80 8.11 -6.75
CA VAL A 21 14.68 8.52 -5.66
C VAL A 21 15.45 7.29 -5.17
N HIS A 22 16.76 7.40 -5.09
CA HIS A 22 17.64 6.30 -4.69
C HIS A 22 18.40 6.62 -3.41
N GLY A 23 18.30 5.76 -2.41
CA GLY A 23 19.06 5.87 -1.17
C GLY A 23 18.64 7.04 -0.27
N GLY A 24 19.33 7.17 0.86
CA GLY A 24 19.18 8.32 1.76
C GLY A 24 17.94 8.26 2.64
N SER A 25 17.63 9.41 3.26
CA SER A 25 16.52 9.55 4.18
C SER A 25 15.71 10.80 3.87
N ILE A 26 14.38 10.66 3.85
CA ILE A 26 13.45 11.75 3.57
C ILE A 26 12.32 11.75 4.61
N SER A 27 11.80 12.93 4.91
CA SER A 27 10.69 13.13 5.85
C SER A 27 9.40 13.59 5.17
N SER A 28 9.43 13.78 3.86
CA SER A 28 8.30 14.24 3.06
C SER A 28 8.49 13.82 1.61
N VAL A 29 7.38 13.75 0.88
CA VAL A 29 7.37 13.60 -0.58
C VAL A 29 6.78 14.88 -1.15
N ASP A 30 7.49 15.50 -2.08
CA ASP A 30 7.02 16.74 -2.72
C ASP A 30 5.85 16.45 -3.65
N VAL A 31 5.00 17.47 -3.85
CA VAL A 31 3.91 17.39 -4.82
C VAL A 31 4.52 17.26 -6.22
N PRO A 32 4.16 16.21 -6.97
CA PRO A 32 4.68 16.02 -8.32
C PRO A 32 4.27 17.19 -9.24
N ASP A 33 5.14 17.53 -10.19
CA ASP A 33 4.79 18.46 -11.25
C ASP A 33 3.62 17.91 -12.11
N PRO A 34 2.79 18.77 -12.71
CA PRO A 34 1.72 18.34 -13.60
C PRO A 34 2.21 17.42 -14.72
N GLY A 35 1.51 16.31 -14.96
CA GLY A 35 1.87 15.33 -16.00
C GLY A 35 2.92 14.29 -15.60
N VAL A 36 3.40 14.29 -14.34
CA VAL A 36 4.22 13.19 -13.80
C VAL A 36 3.42 11.88 -13.79
N ARG A 37 4.03 10.82 -14.31
CA ARG A 37 3.38 9.51 -14.52
C ARG A 37 3.56 8.51 -13.38
N GLY A 38 4.26 8.90 -12.33
CA GLY A 38 4.56 8.01 -11.22
C GLY A 38 5.61 8.52 -10.26
N LEU A 39 5.74 7.79 -9.15
CA LEU A 39 6.78 7.95 -8.15
C LEU A 39 7.53 6.64 -7.96
N CYS A 40 8.83 6.74 -7.73
CA CYS A 40 9.65 5.56 -7.46
C CYS A 40 10.64 5.86 -6.35
N PHE A 41 10.77 4.94 -5.40
CA PHE A 41 11.70 5.02 -4.27
C PHE A 41 12.42 3.68 -4.15
N VAL A 42 13.76 3.74 -4.10
CA VAL A 42 14.61 2.56 -4.00
C VAL A 42 15.63 2.75 -2.90
N ASN A 43 15.67 1.86 -1.91
CA ASN A 43 16.57 1.95 -0.75
C ASN A 43 16.42 3.25 0.06
N VAL A 44 15.22 3.84 0.09
CA VAL A 44 14.95 5.10 0.80
C VAL A 44 14.44 4.82 2.21
N THR A 45 14.93 5.58 3.19
CA THR A 45 14.39 5.57 4.56
C THR A 45 13.47 6.76 4.78
N PHE A 46 12.20 6.49 5.07
CA PHE A 46 11.22 7.51 5.41
C PHE A 46 11.23 7.73 6.92
N THR A 47 11.66 8.91 7.35
CA THR A 47 11.78 9.27 8.78
C THR A 47 10.51 9.91 9.33
N ALA A 48 9.45 9.96 8.53
CA ALA A 48 8.14 10.45 8.89
C ALA A 48 7.06 9.61 8.17
N SER A 49 5.84 9.60 8.71
CA SER A 49 4.71 8.99 8.03
C SER A 49 4.38 9.78 6.77
N ILE A 50 4.25 9.08 5.65
CA ILE A 50 3.98 9.70 4.34
C ILE A 50 2.53 9.45 3.95
N VAL A 51 1.89 10.49 3.39
CA VAL A 51 0.61 10.37 2.71
C VAL A 51 0.83 10.61 1.23
N LEU A 52 0.50 9.62 0.40
CA LEU A 52 0.46 9.74 -1.05
C LEU A 52 -0.99 9.93 -1.48
N ASP A 53 -1.38 11.20 -1.61
CA ASP A 53 -2.71 11.56 -2.10
C ASP A 53 -2.73 11.59 -3.63
N LEU A 54 -3.37 10.60 -4.24
CA LEU A 54 -3.36 10.43 -5.68
C LEU A 54 -4.18 11.50 -6.41
N TRP A 55 -5.02 12.27 -5.71
CA TRP A 55 -5.72 13.43 -6.29
C TRP A 55 -4.77 14.53 -6.75
N SER A 56 -3.58 14.60 -6.14
CA SER A 56 -2.58 15.63 -6.47
C SER A 56 -1.88 15.40 -7.82
N PHE A 57 -2.04 14.22 -8.41
CA PHE A 57 -1.43 13.87 -9.69
C PHE A 57 -2.36 14.30 -10.83
N ASP A 58 -2.03 15.41 -11.49
CA ASP A 58 -2.73 15.89 -12.68
C ASP A 58 -2.39 15.01 -13.90
N ALA A 59 -2.96 13.80 -13.92
CA ALA A 59 -2.73 12.78 -14.95
C ALA A 59 -4.03 12.06 -15.40
N PRO A 60 -5.09 12.78 -15.80
CA PRO A 60 -6.34 12.16 -16.21
C PRO A 60 -6.13 11.21 -17.40
N GLN A 61 -6.80 10.04 -17.36
CA GLN A 61 -6.71 8.97 -18.36
C GLN A 61 -5.34 8.26 -18.46
N GLN A 62 -4.40 8.54 -17.57
CA GLN A 62 -3.11 7.85 -17.52
C GLN A 62 -3.04 6.92 -16.31
N THR A 63 -2.14 5.93 -16.38
CA THR A 63 -1.88 5.01 -15.26
C THR A 63 -0.79 5.61 -14.40
N LEU A 64 -1.09 5.87 -13.13
CA LEU A 64 -0.11 6.33 -12.16
C LEU A 64 0.70 5.15 -11.62
N ASN A 65 2.02 5.16 -11.78
CA ASN A 65 2.88 4.08 -11.29
C ASN A 65 3.62 4.49 -10.01
N ILE A 66 3.41 3.79 -8.91
CA ILE A 66 4.07 4.04 -7.64
C ILE A 66 4.86 2.80 -7.25
N THR A 67 6.15 2.95 -7.00
CA THR A 67 7.02 1.85 -6.58
C THR A 67 7.84 2.22 -5.36
N LEU A 68 7.76 1.39 -4.32
CA LEU A 68 8.61 1.41 -3.15
C LEU A 68 9.37 0.09 -3.07
N LEU A 69 10.67 0.12 -3.33
CA LEU A 69 11.53 -1.05 -3.36
C LEU A 69 12.61 -0.92 -2.27
N GLN A 70 12.67 -1.91 -1.37
CA GLN A 70 13.67 -1.93 -0.30
C GLN A 70 13.65 -0.67 0.58
N CYS A 71 12.47 -0.08 0.76
CA CYS A 71 12.30 1.12 1.57
C CYS A 71 12.07 0.77 3.04
N VAL A 72 12.45 1.69 3.93
CA VAL A 72 12.10 1.67 5.35
C VAL A 72 11.02 2.72 5.59
N LEU A 73 9.85 2.31 6.03
CA LEU A 73 8.66 3.16 6.17
C LEU A 73 8.39 3.43 7.65
N MET A 74 8.37 4.70 8.06
CA MET A 74 7.81 5.03 9.37
C MET A 74 6.29 4.84 9.39
N GLY A 75 5.62 5.08 8.26
CA GLY A 75 4.19 4.84 8.02
C GLY A 75 3.85 5.32 6.61
N LEU A 76 2.83 4.73 5.97
CA LEU A 76 2.46 5.07 4.60
C LEU A 76 0.94 4.97 4.41
N SER A 77 0.31 6.05 3.98
CA SER A 77 -1.09 6.09 3.58
C SER A 77 -1.20 6.41 2.10
N ILE A 78 -1.93 5.59 1.34
CA ILE A 78 -2.10 5.76 -0.11
C ILE A 78 -3.58 5.97 -0.39
N ARG A 79 -3.93 7.17 -0.89
CA ARG A 79 -5.31 7.61 -1.09
C ARG A 79 -5.68 7.64 -2.57
N GLY A 80 -6.51 6.70 -2.99
CA GLY A 80 -7.01 6.58 -4.35
C GLY A 80 -7.80 7.82 -4.79
N SER A 81 -7.64 8.21 -6.06
CA SER A 81 -8.31 9.36 -6.68
C SER A 81 -9.51 9.00 -7.57
N GLY A 82 -9.82 7.72 -7.70
CA GLY A 82 -10.74 7.18 -8.71
C GLY A 82 -10.08 6.92 -10.06
N GLU A 83 -8.88 7.44 -10.30
CA GLU A 83 -8.09 7.17 -11.50
C GLU A 83 -7.32 5.84 -11.40
N ARG A 84 -6.76 5.38 -12.53
CA ARG A 84 -6.01 4.13 -12.58
C ARG A 84 -4.63 4.28 -11.95
N ALA A 85 -4.31 3.45 -10.97
CA ALA A 85 -3.00 3.43 -10.32
C ALA A 85 -2.45 2.01 -10.14
N HIS A 86 -1.14 1.86 -10.35
CA HIS A 86 -0.36 0.66 -10.08
C HIS A 86 0.59 0.96 -8.93
N VAL A 87 0.38 0.30 -7.80
CA VAL A 87 1.13 0.52 -6.56
C VAL A 87 1.88 -0.76 -6.20
N ASP A 88 3.20 -0.65 -6.12
CA ASP A 88 4.11 -1.74 -5.78
C ASP A 88 4.89 -1.41 -4.50
N VAL A 89 4.70 -2.21 -3.45
CA VAL A 89 5.52 -2.19 -2.22
C VAL A 89 6.29 -3.51 -2.15
N LYS A 90 7.59 -3.46 -2.42
CA LYS A 90 8.42 -4.65 -2.65
C LYS A 90 9.60 -4.67 -1.69
N SER A 91 9.80 -5.80 -1.02
CA SER A 91 10.95 -6.04 -0.14
C SER A 91 11.21 -4.91 0.86
N SER A 92 10.15 -4.22 1.29
CA SER A 92 10.23 -3.03 2.14
C SER A 92 9.89 -3.41 3.58
N MET A 93 10.17 -2.51 4.51
CA MET A 93 9.89 -2.70 5.93
C MET A 93 9.09 -1.55 6.52
N LEU A 94 8.22 -1.87 7.47
CA LEU A 94 7.52 -0.89 8.31
C LEU A 94 8.22 -0.86 9.68
N ASP A 95 8.60 0.33 10.14
CA ASP A 95 9.39 0.51 11.37
C ASP A 95 8.52 0.82 12.60
N SER A 96 7.41 1.57 12.45
CA SER A 96 6.59 1.96 13.61
C SER A 96 5.10 2.21 13.36
N GLY A 97 4.69 2.65 12.18
CA GLY A 97 3.32 3.09 11.89
C GLY A 97 2.48 1.97 11.29
N GLU A 98 1.71 2.30 10.25
CA GLU A 98 0.85 1.38 9.50
C GLU A 98 0.94 1.65 7.99
N LEU A 99 0.55 0.65 7.21
CA LEU A 99 0.33 0.77 5.77
C LEU A 99 -1.18 0.87 5.52
N GLU A 100 -1.64 2.04 5.11
CA GLU A 100 -3.06 2.34 4.90
C GLU A 100 -3.37 2.52 3.41
N PHE A 101 -4.51 1.96 3.00
CA PHE A 101 -5.13 2.21 1.70
C PHE A 101 -6.54 2.75 1.91
N GLU A 102 -6.79 3.89 1.29
CA GLU A 102 -8.05 4.64 1.40
C GLU A 102 -8.49 5.10 0.01
N GLY A 103 -9.79 5.28 -0.19
CA GLY A 103 -10.35 5.88 -1.39
C GLY A 103 -10.51 4.91 -2.57
N ASP A 104 -10.85 5.49 -3.72
CA ASP A 104 -11.25 4.73 -4.90
C ASP A 104 -10.08 4.53 -5.86
N PHE A 105 -9.94 3.31 -6.37
CA PHE A 105 -8.95 2.99 -7.40
C PHE A 105 -9.69 2.63 -8.69
N GLY A 106 -9.35 3.33 -9.77
CA GLY A 106 -10.02 3.19 -11.06
C GLY A 106 -9.86 1.82 -11.70
N ALA A 107 -10.64 1.55 -12.75
CA ALA A 107 -10.63 0.24 -13.41
C ALA A 107 -9.24 -0.15 -13.93
N SER A 108 -8.88 -1.43 -13.76
CA SER A 108 -7.56 -2.00 -14.10
C SER A 108 -6.38 -1.46 -13.27
N SER A 109 -6.66 -0.93 -12.08
CA SER A 109 -5.63 -0.63 -11.08
C SER A 109 -4.99 -1.91 -10.53
N GLN A 110 -3.85 -1.77 -9.87
CA GLN A 110 -3.17 -2.87 -9.20
C GLN A 110 -2.54 -2.36 -7.91
N ILE A 111 -2.66 -3.15 -6.85
CA ILE A 111 -1.91 -2.94 -5.61
C ILE A 111 -1.20 -4.26 -5.27
N LEU A 112 0.11 -4.21 -5.13
CA LEU A 112 0.95 -5.36 -4.81
C LEU A 112 1.85 -5.02 -3.63
N VAL A 113 1.72 -5.79 -2.56
CA VAL A 113 2.64 -5.79 -1.44
C VAL A 113 3.30 -7.17 -1.41
N VAL A 114 4.61 -7.23 -1.63
CA VAL A 114 5.32 -8.52 -1.77
C VAL A 114 6.67 -8.56 -1.07
N GLY A 115 6.95 -9.69 -0.42
CA GLY A 115 8.23 -9.97 0.22
C GLY A 115 8.63 -8.96 1.29
N SER A 116 7.66 -8.24 1.85
CA SER A 116 7.87 -7.13 2.79
C SER A 116 7.70 -7.57 4.24
N THR A 117 8.33 -6.84 5.16
CA THR A 117 8.26 -7.08 6.61
C THR A 117 7.56 -5.91 7.28
N LEU A 118 6.27 -6.07 7.59
CA LEU A 118 5.41 -5.04 8.14
C LEU A 118 5.10 -5.36 9.59
N VAL A 119 5.92 -4.86 10.51
CA VAL A 119 5.79 -5.14 11.95
C VAL A 119 5.48 -3.84 12.67
N THR A 120 4.40 -3.82 13.45
CA THR A 120 4.00 -2.63 14.19
C THR A 120 3.40 -2.97 15.55
N LYS A 121 3.43 -1.97 16.44
CA LYS A 121 2.70 -1.99 17.72
C LYS A 121 1.31 -1.34 17.61
N SER A 122 0.97 -0.76 16.46
CA SER A 122 -0.37 -0.27 16.17
C SER A 122 -1.38 -1.41 16.18
N ASP A 123 -2.66 -1.06 16.36
CA ASP A 123 -3.79 -2.01 16.31
C ASP A 123 -3.74 -2.90 15.06
N HIS A 124 -3.27 -2.37 13.93
CA HIS A 124 -3.13 -3.10 12.68
C HIS A 124 -1.86 -2.72 11.91
N ALA A 125 -1.32 -3.67 11.13
CA ALA A 125 -0.17 -3.39 10.25
C ALA A 125 -0.61 -2.88 8.87
N ILE A 126 -1.66 -3.48 8.30
CA ILE A 126 -2.30 -3.00 7.06
C ILE A 126 -3.76 -2.64 7.33
N LEU A 127 -4.17 -1.44 6.90
CA LEU A 127 -5.55 -0.95 6.95
C LEU A 127 -6.13 -0.75 5.55
N PHE A 128 -7.37 -1.21 5.37
CA PHE A 128 -8.25 -0.81 4.29
C PHE A 128 -9.48 -0.12 4.87
N VAL A 129 -9.70 1.14 4.49
CA VAL A 129 -10.81 1.97 4.98
C VAL A 129 -11.39 2.78 3.83
N GLU A 130 -12.72 2.75 3.68
CA GLU A 130 -13.42 3.49 2.60
C GLU A 130 -12.76 3.26 1.23
N PHE A 131 -12.49 1.98 0.95
CA PHE A 131 -11.62 1.54 -0.14
C PHE A 131 -12.42 0.78 -1.20
N THR A 132 -12.36 1.24 -2.45
CA THR A 132 -13.08 0.61 -3.56
C THR A 132 -12.11 0.05 -4.59
N LEU A 133 -12.23 -1.26 -4.85
CA LEU A 133 -11.67 -1.89 -6.04
C LEU A 133 -12.67 -1.84 -7.19
N SER A 134 -12.36 -1.06 -8.23
CA SER A 134 -13.14 -1.04 -9.47
C SER A 134 -12.90 -2.29 -10.33
N ALA A 135 -13.62 -2.38 -11.45
CA ALA A 135 -13.55 -3.51 -12.39
C ALA A 135 -12.12 -3.84 -12.83
N ASN A 136 -11.81 -5.14 -12.90
CA ASN A 136 -10.51 -5.69 -13.30
C ASN A 136 -9.34 -5.23 -12.43
N MET A 137 -9.58 -4.75 -11.21
CA MET A 137 -8.51 -4.43 -10.26
C MET A 137 -8.04 -5.68 -9.53
N THR A 138 -6.75 -5.74 -9.17
CA THR A 138 -6.23 -6.80 -8.30
C THR A 138 -5.42 -6.21 -7.16
N LEU A 139 -5.76 -6.60 -5.92
CA LEU A 139 -4.93 -6.38 -4.75
C LEU A 139 -4.29 -7.70 -4.33
N LEU A 140 -2.97 -7.68 -4.19
CA LEU A 140 -2.15 -8.85 -3.89
C LEU A 140 -1.27 -8.59 -2.67
N LEU A 141 -1.46 -9.37 -1.62
CA LEU A 141 -0.53 -9.48 -0.49
C LEU A 141 0.18 -10.82 -0.61
N LEU A 142 1.44 -10.83 -1.04
CA LEU A 142 2.18 -12.04 -1.38
C LEU A 142 3.45 -12.20 -0.54
N ASP A 143 3.64 -13.35 0.10
CA ASP A 143 4.90 -13.75 0.74
C ASP A 143 5.47 -12.71 1.72
N ASN A 144 4.60 -11.98 2.43
CA ASN A 144 4.99 -10.97 3.42
C ASN A 144 5.05 -11.57 4.83
N TYR A 145 5.82 -10.91 5.70
CA TYR A 145 5.69 -11.05 7.15
C TYR A 145 4.93 -9.85 7.69
N ILE A 146 3.73 -10.05 8.23
CA ILE A 146 2.83 -8.98 8.68
C ILE A 146 2.44 -9.25 10.12
N GLU A 147 2.75 -8.30 11.00
CA GLU A 147 2.48 -8.40 12.44
C GLU A 147 1.92 -7.07 12.96
N GLY A 148 0.70 -7.12 13.48
CA GLY A 148 0.07 -6.00 14.17
C GLY A 148 -0.35 -6.38 15.59
N ASN A 149 -0.80 -5.39 16.36
CA ASN A 149 -1.23 -5.63 17.73
C ASN A 149 -2.51 -6.48 17.77
N ARG A 150 -3.60 -6.01 17.18
CA ARG A 150 -4.89 -6.74 17.14
C ARG A 150 -5.11 -7.46 15.82
N TYR A 151 -4.67 -6.88 14.71
CA TYR A 151 -4.88 -7.40 13.36
C TYR A 151 -3.60 -7.31 12.53
N ALA A 152 -3.24 -8.35 11.77
CA ALA A 152 -2.17 -8.19 10.77
C ALA A 152 -2.71 -7.40 9.58
N VAL A 153 -3.89 -7.77 9.08
CA VAL A 153 -4.60 -7.09 7.99
C VAL A 153 -6.03 -6.78 8.43
N TYR A 154 -6.46 -5.53 8.28
CA TYR A 154 -7.77 -5.08 8.73
C TYR A 154 -8.55 -4.37 7.62
N PHE A 155 -9.69 -4.95 7.26
CA PHE A 155 -10.69 -4.34 6.37
C PHE A 155 -11.79 -3.73 7.23
N SER A 156 -11.67 -2.43 7.50
CA SER A 156 -12.40 -1.73 8.56
C SER A 156 -13.86 -1.40 8.21
N ARG A 157 -14.09 -0.51 7.24
CA ARG A 157 -15.44 -0.16 6.79
C ARG A 157 -15.42 0.31 5.36
N GLY A 158 -16.56 0.16 4.68
CA GLY A 158 -16.75 0.70 3.34
C GLY A 158 -15.80 0.09 2.32
N VAL A 159 -15.39 -1.18 2.49
CA VAL A 159 -14.56 -1.86 1.50
C VAL A 159 -15.46 -2.51 0.45
N VAL A 160 -15.28 -2.14 -0.82
CA VAL A 160 -16.08 -2.63 -1.95
C VAL A 160 -15.16 -3.26 -2.98
N VAL A 161 -15.52 -4.45 -3.47
CA VAL A 161 -14.83 -5.13 -4.57
C VAL A 161 -15.81 -5.32 -5.73
N ASP A 162 -15.70 -4.45 -6.72
CA ASP A 162 -16.59 -4.44 -7.89
C ASP A 162 -15.87 -5.02 -9.12
N GLY A 163 -16.01 -6.32 -9.35
CA GLY A 163 -15.41 -7.01 -10.51
C GLY A 163 -13.88 -7.14 -10.48
N GLY A 164 -13.26 -6.96 -9.32
CA GLY A 164 -11.84 -7.17 -9.05
C GLY A 164 -11.57 -8.32 -8.08
N GLY A 165 -10.34 -8.42 -7.57
CA GLY A 165 -9.96 -9.46 -6.62
C GLY A 165 -9.00 -8.97 -5.55
N ILE A 166 -9.20 -9.43 -4.32
CA ILE A 166 -8.21 -9.33 -3.25
C ILE A 166 -7.68 -10.73 -2.99
N ILE A 167 -6.35 -10.91 -3.05
CA ILE A 167 -5.69 -12.18 -2.78
C ILE A 167 -4.62 -11.97 -1.71
N VAL A 168 -4.74 -12.74 -0.62
CA VAL A 168 -3.76 -12.81 0.45
C VAL A 168 -3.15 -14.20 0.39
N LYS A 169 -1.89 -14.31 -0.06
CA LYS A 169 -1.24 -15.60 -0.32
C LYS A 169 0.19 -15.69 0.21
N GLY A 170 0.53 -16.83 0.82
CA GLY A 170 1.91 -17.13 1.20
C GLY A 170 2.46 -16.31 2.37
N ASN A 171 1.63 -15.49 3.02
CA ASN A 171 2.07 -14.58 4.06
C ASN A 171 2.19 -15.29 5.41
N THR A 172 3.04 -14.75 6.28
CA THR A 172 2.97 -14.95 7.73
C THR A 172 2.20 -13.79 8.33
N LEU A 173 1.03 -14.05 8.90
CA LEU A 173 0.12 -13.06 9.47
C LEU A 173 0.03 -13.29 10.99
N ARG A 174 0.32 -12.25 11.77
CA ARG A 174 0.40 -12.38 13.22
C ARG A 174 -0.30 -11.24 13.96
N ALA A 175 -1.07 -11.60 14.98
CA ALA A 175 -1.68 -10.69 15.95
C ALA A 175 -1.13 -10.99 17.35
N THR A 176 -0.70 -9.97 18.09
CA THR A 176 0.05 -10.15 19.34
C THR A 176 -0.70 -9.77 20.61
N ALA A 177 -1.82 -9.05 20.53
CA ALA A 177 -2.59 -8.62 21.68
C ALA A 177 -3.13 -9.83 22.47
N ASP A 178 -3.09 -9.74 23.79
CA ASP A 178 -3.55 -10.75 24.74
C ASP A 178 -4.64 -10.19 25.69
N ASP A 179 -5.23 -9.04 25.33
CA ASP A 179 -6.08 -8.21 26.20
C ASP A 179 -7.56 -8.63 26.24
N HIS A 180 -7.86 -9.91 25.97
CA HIS A 180 -9.22 -10.47 25.89
C HIS A 180 -10.12 -9.78 24.85
N SER A 181 -9.54 -9.10 23.86
CA SER A 181 -10.28 -8.43 22.79
C SER A 181 -10.65 -9.42 21.68
N VAL A 182 -11.18 -8.95 20.55
CA VAL A 182 -11.38 -9.79 19.36
C VAL A 182 -10.14 -9.62 18.50
N GLU A 183 -9.14 -10.46 18.73
CA GLU A 183 -7.96 -10.54 17.89
C GLU A 183 -8.21 -11.49 16.70
N SER A 184 -7.61 -11.17 15.54
CA SER A 184 -7.55 -12.11 14.41
C SER A 184 -6.40 -11.74 13.49
N SER A 185 -5.83 -12.72 12.77
CA SER A 185 -4.75 -12.42 11.83
C SER A 185 -5.25 -11.56 10.67
N VAL A 186 -6.46 -11.85 10.19
CA VAL A 186 -7.18 -11.04 9.21
C VAL A 186 -8.55 -10.70 9.78
N CYS A 187 -8.90 -9.41 9.83
CA CYS A 187 -10.22 -8.96 10.28
C CYS A 187 -10.97 -8.30 9.13
N VAL A 188 -12.19 -8.79 8.85
CA VAL A 188 -13.07 -8.27 7.80
C VAL A 188 -14.37 -7.83 8.44
N ASN A 189 -14.52 -6.53 8.69
CA ASN A 189 -15.72 -6.00 9.33
C ASN A 189 -16.85 -5.75 8.33
N ALA A 190 -16.52 -5.18 7.17
CA ALA A 190 -17.49 -4.94 6.10
C ALA A 190 -16.78 -5.00 4.74
N LEU A 191 -17.11 -6.04 3.97
CA LEU A 191 -16.62 -6.25 2.60
C LEU A 191 -17.81 -6.55 1.69
N ASP A 192 -18.03 -5.69 0.70
CA ASP A 192 -19.10 -5.85 -0.29
C ASP A 192 -18.52 -6.34 -1.61
N LEU A 193 -18.86 -7.59 -1.98
CA LEU A 193 -18.40 -8.22 -3.22
C LEU A 193 -19.49 -8.14 -4.29
N ARG A 194 -19.18 -7.48 -5.41
CA ARG A 194 -20.12 -7.20 -6.50
C ARG A 194 -19.54 -7.61 -7.86
N ASN A 195 -20.43 -7.89 -8.82
CA ASN A 195 -20.08 -8.10 -10.22
C ASN A 195 -18.95 -9.12 -10.46
N GLY A 196 -18.93 -10.20 -9.67
CA GLY A 196 -17.90 -11.25 -9.74
C GLY A 196 -16.62 -10.94 -8.95
N GLY A 197 -16.64 -9.89 -8.11
CA GLY A 197 -15.59 -9.58 -7.17
C GLY A 197 -15.36 -10.71 -6.17
N TYR A 198 -14.11 -10.93 -5.78
CA TYR A 198 -13.74 -12.01 -4.87
C TYR A 198 -12.66 -11.62 -3.86
N PHE A 199 -12.62 -12.36 -2.76
CA PHE A 199 -11.61 -12.26 -1.72
C PHE A 199 -11.11 -13.67 -1.41
N ASP A 200 -9.80 -13.88 -1.57
CA ASP A 200 -9.15 -15.17 -1.36
C ASP A 200 -8.01 -15.08 -0.35
N VAL A 201 -7.93 -16.07 0.53
CA VAL A 201 -6.93 -16.19 1.59
C VAL A 201 -6.38 -17.60 1.53
N GLU A 202 -5.26 -17.79 0.85
CA GLU A 202 -4.72 -19.11 0.53
C GLU A 202 -3.27 -19.28 1.00
N THR A 203 -2.95 -20.44 1.58
CA THR A 203 -1.55 -20.82 1.90
C THR A 203 -0.84 -19.80 2.81
N ASN A 204 -1.56 -19.18 3.76
CA ASN A 204 -0.98 -18.28 4.76
C ASN A 204 -0.68 -19.04 6.07
N THR A 205 0.38 -18.64 6.75
CA THR A 205 0.63 -19.02 8.15
C THR A 205 0.01 -17.95 9.05
N MET A 206 -1.04 -18.30 9.79
CA MET A 206 -1.77 -17.37 10.65
C MET A 206 -1.53 -17.73 12.12
N ASN A 207 -1.20 -16.73 12.94
CA ASN A 207 -0.96 -16.91 14.37
C ASN A 207 -1.50 -15.72 15.16
N SER A 208 -2.48 -15.99 16.02
CA SER A 208 -3.12 -15.00 16.88
C SER A 208 -3.29 -15.59 18.27
N VAL A 209 -3.28 -14.72 19.28
CA VAL A 209 -3.48 -15.15 20.67
C VAL A 209 -4.92 -15.64 20.88
N ASN A 210 -5.91 -14.99 20.25
CA ASN A 210 -7.28 -15.49 20.13
C ASN A 210 -7.74 -15.39 18.66
N GLY A 211 -8.47 -16.40 18.17
CA GLY A 211 -9.19 -16.39 16.87
C GLY A 211 -8.32 -16.42 15.60
N VAL A 212 -8.48 -17.41 14.72
CA VAL A 212 -7.78 -17.45 13.42
C VAL A 212 -8.44 -16.52 12.41
#